data_AF-A0A955Q014-F1
#
_entry.id   AF-A0A955Q014-F1
#
_cell.length_a   1.000
_cell.length_b   1.000
_cell.length_c   1.000
_cell.angle_alpha   90.00
_cell.angle_beta   90.00
_cell.angle_gamma   90.00
#
_symmetry.space_group_name_H-M   'P 1'
#
loop_
_entity.id
_entity.type
_entity.pdbx_description
1 polymer ?
#
loop_
_entity_poly.entity_id
_entity_poly.type
_entity_poly.pdbx_seq_one_letter_code
_entity_poly.pdbx_strand_id
1 'polypeptide(L)'
;EPNSWSGDDAGPRESPEKGFTSYPAEDKGPKVRLRSETFADHYSQARQFYISQTEVEQMHIANALVFELSKVEHPEIRNRMVSHLLNIHQDLAKTVANGLRIQQMPAPADAAKPTQEDLQQSPALSILLNSPKTFKGRKLGVLITDGVDIKLLKSLKAAVKSEGAIMEIVAPGVGGVEASDGTWIEADQKIDGGPSVLYDAVALLPSEEGGRALAKEPAARDFVADAFAHMKFIGYVEAATPLFTKAGLTDMDGGMIALDGNKGTSNFLELCRHLRFWDRTTAS
;
A
#
# COMPACT_ATOMS: atom_id res chain seq x y z
N GLU A 1 34.67 23.64 -34.83
CA GLU A 1 36.14 23.69 -35.01
C GLU A 1 36.47 23.05 -36.37
N PRO A 2 37.67 23.25 -36.95
CA PRO A 2 38.66 24.25 -36.54
C PRO A 2 38.31 25.67 -37.01
N ASN A 3 38.67 26.68 -36.21
CA ASN A 3 38.59 28.12 -36.55
C ASN A 3 39.83 28.86 -36.01
N SER A 4 40.02 30.12 -36.41
CA SER A 4 41.21 30.94 -36.11
C SER A 4 41.20 31.63 -34.73
N TRP A 5 40.21 31.40 -33.88
CA TRP A 5 40.02 32.11 -32.61
C TRP A 5 40.75 31.36 -31.47
N SER A 6 41.22 32.10 -30.46
CA SER A 6 42.07 31.60 -29.36
C SER A 6 41.48 31.91 -27.97
N GLY A 7 41.91 31.19 -26.93
CA GLY A 7 41.41 31.40 -25.56
C GLY A 7 39.95 30.94 -25.40
N ASP A 8 39.19 31.61 -24.53
CA ASP A 8 37.76 31.30 -24.29
C ASP A 8 36.90 31.50 -25.56
N ASP A 9 37.35 32.38 -26.46
CA ASP A 9 36.73 32.68 -27.75
C ASP A 9 36.87 31.55 -28.78
N ALA A 10 37.74 30.56 -28.52
CA ALA A 10 37.94 29.40 -29.41
C ALA A 10 36.76 28.39 -29.36
N GLY A 11 35.85 28.54 -28.41
CA GLY A 11 34.78 27.58 -28.15
C GLY A 11 35.27 26.27 -27.50
N PRO A 12 34.36 25.36 -27.15
CA PRO A 12 34.71 24.11 -26.47
C PRO A 12 35.62 23.24 -27.35
N ARG A 13 36.71 22.75 -26.76
CA ARG A 13 37.65 21.81 -27.39
C ARG A 13 37.62 20.46 -26.69
N GLU A 14 37.86 19.40 -27.45
CA GLU A 14 38.13 18.09 -26.88
C GLU A 14 39.30 18.20 -25.90
N SER A 15 39.13 17.65 -24.69
CA SER A 15 40.21 17.48 -23.73
C SER A 15 40.76 16.06 -23.90
N PRO A 16 41.99 15.87 -24.40
CA PRO A 16 42.53 14.52 -24.57
C PRO A 16 42.69 13.76 -23.25
N GLU A 17 42.78 14.47 -22.11
CA GLU A 17 42.96 13.89 -20.78
C GLU A 17 41.65 13.68 -20.01
N LYS A 18 40.63 14.52 -20.24
CA LYS A 18 39.38 14.53 -19.46
C LYS A 18 38.12 14.44 -20.33
N GLY A 19 38.28 14.38 -21.64
CA GLY A 19 37.20 14.25 -22.60
C GLY A 19 36.48 12.91 -22.42
N PHE A 20 35.21 12.88 -22.78
CA PHE A 20 34.46 11.63 -22.79
C PHE A 20 35.08 10.66 -23.80
N THR A 21 35.41 9.46 -23.36
CA THR A 21 35.85 8.36 -24.23
C THR A 21 34.88 7.19 -24.12
N SER A 22 34.34 6.75 -25.25
CA SER A 22 33.58 5.50 -25.29
C SER A 22 34.46 4.32 -24.90
N TYR A 23 33.92 3.41 -24.09
CA TYR A 23 34.59 2.15 -23.79
C TYR A 23 34.80 1.35 -25.10
N PRO A 24 36.02 0.84 -25.37
CA PRO A 24 36.33 0.13 -26.62
C PRO A 24 35.77 -1.31 -26.59
N ALA A 25 34.45 -1.43 -26.60
CA ALA A 25 33.77 -2.72 -26.66
C ALA A 25 34.05 -3.42 -28.00
N GLU A 26 34.28 -4.74 -27.97
CA GLU A 26 34.29 -5.55 -29.18
C GLU A 26 32.86 -5.75 -29.69
N ASP A 27 32.56 -5.28 -30.90
CA ASP A 27 31.30 -5.51 -31.57
C ASP A 27 31.52 -6.40 -32.81
N LYS A 28 30.88 -7.56 -32.83
CA LYS A 28 30.98 -8.57 -33.90
C LYS A 28 29.60 -9.10 -34.22
N GLY A 29 29.16 -8.92 -35.46
CA GLY A 29 27.91 -9.48 -35.95
C GLY A 29 27.44 -8.86 -37.25
N PRO A 30 26.51 -9.51 -37.97
CA PRO A 30 25.90 -8.95 -39.17
C PRO A 30 24.89 -7.84 -38.81
N LYS A 31 24.65 -6.92 -39.74
CA LYS A 31 23.55 -5.94 -39.61
C LYS A 31 22.21 -6.64 -39.85
N VAL A 32 21.49 -6.99 -38.79
CA VAL A 32 20.23 -7.74 -38.85
C VAL A 32 19.15 -7.09 -37.97
N ARG A 33 17.89 -7.43 -38.24
CA ARG A 33 16.76 -7.20 -37.35
C ARG A 33 16.34 -8.54 -36.76
N LEU A 34 17.02 -8.95 -35.69
CA LEU A 34 16.83 -10.24 -35.04
C LEU A 34 16.74 -10.02 -33.52
N ARG A 35 15.87 -10.77 -32.85
CA ARG A 35 15.92 -10.89 -31.39
C ARG A 35 16.84 -12.05 -31.02
N SER A 36 17.83 -11.81 -30.16
CA SER A 36 18.70 -12.88 -29.66
C SER A 36 17.88 -13.98 -28.97
N GLU A 37 18.18 -15.25 -29.24
CA GLU A 37 17.55 -16.40 -28.57
C GLU A 37 17.80 -16.42 -27.05
N THR A 38 18.84 -15.71 -26.58
CA THR A 38 19.08 -15.54 -25.14
C THR A 38 17.98 -14.72 -24.44
N PHE A 39 17.13 -14.02 -25.20
CA PHE A 39 16.00 -13.23 -24.70
C PHE A 39 14.66 -13.99 -24.80
N ALA A 40 14.67 -15.25 -25.25
CA ALA A 40 13.46 -16.04 -25.49
C ALA A 40 12.83 -16.64 -24.21
N ASP A 41 13.48 -16.52 -23.06
CA ASP A 41 12.87 -16.88 -21.77
C ASP A 41 11.98 -15.73 -21.30
N HIS A 42 10.68 -15.98 -21.25
CA HIS A 42 9.65 -14.98 -20.95
C HIS A 42 8.95 -15.21 -19.61
N TYR A 43 9.15 -16.38 -18.98
CA TYR A 43 8.32 -16.81 -17.86
C TYR A 43 9.11 -17.11 -16.59
N SER A 44 10.39 -17.51 -16.68
CA SER A 44 11.14 -17.96 -15.51
C SER A 44 11.27 -16.88 -14.43
N GLN A 45 11.54 -15.63 -14.83
CA GLN A 45 11.62 -14.51 -13.88
C GLN A 45 10.25 -14.13 -13.29
N ALA A 46 9.19 -14.20 -14.08
CA ALA A 46 7.83 -13.94 -13.59
C ALA A 46 7.41 -15.00 -12.57
N ARG A 47 7.76 -16.27 -12.82
CA ARG A 47 7.58 -17.36 -11.87
C ARG A 47 8.38 -17.09 -10.60
N GLN A 48 9.69 -16.82 -10.71
CA GLN A 48 10.55 -16.53 -9.56
C GLN A 48 10.00 -15.39 -8.72
N PHE A 49 9.55 -14.30 -9.35
CA PHE A 49 8.91 -13.20 -8.67
C PHE A 49 7.68 -13.67 -7.89
N TYR A 50 6.72 -14.35 -8.54
CA TYR A 50 5.49 -14.80 -7.90
C TYR A 50 5.73 -15.74 -6.72
N ILE A 51 6.60 -16.75 -6.88
CA ILE A 51 6.89 -17.70 -5.78
C ILE A 51 7.67 -17.07 -4.62
N SER A 52 8.26 -15.90 -4.82
CA SER A 52 8.98 -15.16 -3.77
C SER A 52 8.06 -14.27 -2.93
N GLN A 53 6.79 -14.13 -3.32
CA GLN A 53 5.81 -13.32 -2.64
C GLN A 53 5.18 -14.09 -1.48
N THR A 54 4.82 -13.36 -0.41
CA THR A 54 3.95 -13.88 0.66
C THR A 54 2.55 -14.21 0.13
N GLU A 55 1.76 -14.99 0.86
CA GLU A 55 0.39 -15.35 0.46
C GLU A 55 -0.49 -14.11 0.23
N VAL A 56 -0.36 -13.08 1.07
CA VAL A 56 -1.05 -11.79 0.94
C VAL A 56 -0.69 -11.10 -0.39
N GLU A 57 0.59 -11.06 -0.72
CA GLU A 57 1.07 -10.44 -1.96
C GLU A 57 0.65 -11.25 -3.19
N GLN A 58 0.66 -12.59 -3.12
CA GLN A 58 0.15 -13.45 -4.18
C GLN A 58 -1.35 -13.22 -4.42
N MET A 59 -2.12 -13.08 -3.34
CA MET A 59 -3.55 -12.74 -3.41
C MET A 59 -3.77 -11.37 -4.05
N HIS A 60 -2.99 -10.35 -3.67
CA HIS A 60 -3.07 -9.03 -4.31
C HIS A 60 -2.72 -9.06 -5.80
N ILE A 61 -1.71 -9.83 -6.21
CA ILE A 61 -1.37 -10.03 -7.63
C ILE A 61 -2.55 -10.65 -8.38
N ALA A 62 -3.16 -11.71 -7.82
CA ALA A 62 -4.31 -12.35 -8.43
C ALA A 62 -5.51 -11.39 -8.52
N ASN A 63 -5.82 -10.66 -7.44
CA ASN A 63 -6.91 -9.68 -7.41
C ASN A 63 -6.69 -8.55 -8.43
N ALA A 64 -5.46 -8.05 -8.58
CA ALA A 64 -5.13 -7.04 -9.57
C ALA A 64 -5.34 -7.58 -11.00
N LEU A 65 -4.88 -8.80 -11.29
CA LEU A 65 -5.11 -9.44 -12.59
C LEU A 65 -6.61 -9.62 -12.87
N VAL A 66 -7.39 -10.06 -11.87
CA VAL A 66 -8.86 -10.18 -12.00
C VAL A 66 -9.49 -8.82 -12.24
N PHE A 67 -9.13 -7.80 -11.46
CA PHE A 67 -9.67 -6.45 -11.59
C PHE A 67 -9.41 -5.85 -12.98
N GLU A 68 -8.16 -5.90 -13.45
CA GLU A 68 -7.79 -5.35 -14.75
C GLU A 68 -8.43 -6.14 -15.90
N LEU A 69 -8.38 -7.48 -15.86
CA LEU A 69 -8.98 -8.31 -16.89
C LEU A 69 -10.52 -8.27 -16.87
N SER A 70 -11.16 -7.95 -15.74
CA SER A 70 -12.61 -7.76 -15.67
C SER A 70 -13.09 -6.58 -16.52
N LYS A 71 -12.22 -5.61 -16.79
CA LYS A 71 -12.46 -4.44 -17.64
C LYS A 71 -12.19 -4.71 -19.13
N VAL A 72 -11.65 -5.87 -19.47
CA VAL A 72 -11.40 -6.27 -20.86
C VAL A 72 -12.68 -6.86 -21.45
N GLU A 73 -13.26 -6.17 -22.44
CA GLU A 73 -14.53 -6.55 -23.06
C GLU A 73 -14.43 -7.86 -23.86
N HIS A 74 -13.28 -8.11 -24.48
CA HIS A 74 -13.00 -9.24 -25.36
C HIS A 74 -12.62 -10.51 -24.56
N PRO A 75 -13.49 -11.53 -24.45
CA PRO A 75 -13.22 -12.71 -23.62
C PRO A 75 -12.00 -13.51 -24.06
N GLU A 76 -11.70 -13.54 -25.36
CA GLU A 76 -10.54 -14.18 -25.95
C GLU A 76 -9.22 -13.60 -25.44
N ILE A 77 -9.19 -12.30 -25.13
CA ILE A 77 -8.00 -11.65 -24.55
C ILE A 77 -7.82 -12.12 -23.10
N ARG A 78 -8.90 -12.20 -22.32
CA ARG A 78 -8.86 -12.71 -20.94
C ARG A 78 -8.36 -14.17 -20.90
N ASN A 79 -8.87 -15.01 -21.79
CA ASN A 79 -8.44 -16.40 -21.93
C ASN A 79 -6.95 -16.49 -22.34
N ARG A 80 -6.49 -15.65 -23.28
CA ARG A 80 -5.06 -15.60 -23.65
C ARG A 80 -4.19 -15.18 -22.48
N MET A 81 -4.58 -14.18 -21.70
CA MET A 81 -3.81 -13.78 -20.52
C MET A 81 -3.71 -14.93 -19.50
N VAL A 82 -4.81 -15.62 -19.21
CA VAL A 82 -4.80 -16.79 -18.33
C VAL A 82 -3.95 -17.93 -18.91
N SER A 83 -3.91 -18.12 -20.23
CA SER A 83 -3.03 -19.11 -20.87
C SER A 83 -1.54 -18.83 -20.63
N HIS A 84 -1.13 -17.56 -20.55
CA HIS A 84 0.23 -17.19 -20.18
C HIS A 84 0.50 -17.41 -18.69
N LEU A 85 -0.47 -17.17 -17.80
CA LEU A 85 -0.32 -17.43 -16.37
C LEU A 85 -0.04 -18.90 -16.08
N LEU A 86 -0.54 -19.83 -16.90
CA LEU A 86 -0.22 -21.26 -16.80
C LEU A 86 1.27 -21.57 -16.98
N ASN A 87 2.00 -20.77 -17.77
CA ASN A 87 3.45 -20.89 -17.92
C ASN A 87 4.22 -20.30 -16.73
N ILE A 88 3.55 -19.50 -15.89
CA ILE A 88 4.15 -18.85 -14.72
C ILE A 88 3.88 -19.69 -13.47
N HIS A 89 2.61 -19.93 -13.14
CA HIS A 89 2.20 -20.72 -11.99
C HIS A 89 0.75 -21.21 -12.12
N GLN A 90 0.51 -22.50 -11.90
CA GLN A 90 -0.82 -23.09 -12.07
C GLN A 90 -1.86 -22.49 -11.12
N ASP A 91 -1.53 -22.29 -9.86
CA ASP A 91 -2.52 -21.82 -8.88
C ASP A 91 -2.85 -20.34 -9.07
N LEU A 92 -1.89 -19.52 -9.54
CA LEU A 92 -2.17 -18.15 -9.94
C LEU A 92 -3.19 -18.14 -11.09
N ALA A 93 -2.94 -18.95 -12.12
CA ALA A 93 -3.82 -19.04 -13.27
C ALA A 93 -5.22 -19.50 -12.87
N LYS A 94 -5.35 -20.50 -11.99
CA LYS A 94 -6.64 -20.97 -11.46
C LYS A 94 -7.37 -19.90 -10.67
N THR A 95 -6.69 -19.22 -9.76
CA THR A 95 -7.29 -18.14 -8.96
C THR A 95 -7.83 -17.02 -9.85
N VAL A 96 -7.04 -16.59 -10.85
CA VAL A 96 -7.46 -15.55 -11.79
C VAL A 96 -8.62 -16.03 -12.69
N ALA A 97 -8.57 -17.27 -13.20
CA ALA A 97 -9.64 -17.84 -14.00
C ALA A 97 -10.97 -17.92 -13.23
N ASN A 98 -10.91 -18.32 -11.95
CA ASN A 98 -12.07 -18.37 -11.06
C ASN A 98 -12.64 -16.98 -10.80
N GLY A 99 -11.78 -15.99 -10.49
CA GLY A 99 -12.20 -14.60 -10.29
C GLY A 99 -12.85 -13.97 -11.52
N LEU A 100 -12.40 -14.35 -12.72
CA LEU A 100 -12.98 -13.93 -14.00
C LEU A 100 -14.16 -14.78 -14.46
N ARG A 101 -14.51 -15.85 -13.71
CA ARG A 101 -15.58 -16.80 -14.06
C ARG A 101 -15.38 -17.44 -15.45
N ILE A 102 -14.13 -17.75 -15.81
CA ILE A 102 -13.80 -18.47 -17.04
C ILE A 102 -14.26 -19.93 -16.90
N GLN A 103 -15.18 -20.36 -17.78
CA GLN A 103 -15.82 -21.67 -17.67
C GLN A 103 -14.89 -22.84 -17.97
N GLN A 104 -13.99 -22.66 -18.95
CA GLN A 104 -13.05 -23.68 -19.38
C GLN A 104 -11.64 -23.09 -19.35
N MET A 105 -10.74 -23.75 -18.62
CA MET A 105 -9.35 -23.34 -18.57
C MET A 105 -8.72 -23.44 -19.98
N PRO A 106 -8.07 -22.39 -20.48
CA PRO A 106 -7.35 -22.46 -21.75
C PRO A 106 -6.17 -23.43 -21.66
N ALA A 107 -5.67 -23.89 -22.81
CA ALA A 107 -4.35 -24.53 -22.86
C ALA A 107 -3.25 -23.50 -22.51
N PRO A 108 -2.11 -23.92 -21.96
CA PRO A 108 -0.96 -23.02 -21.79
C PRO A 108 -0.55 -22.38 -23.12
N ALA A 109 -0.16 -21.11 -23.09
CA ALA A 109 0.35 -20.44 -24.27
C ALA A 109 1.66 -21.07 -24.75
N ASP A 110 1.95 -21.01 -26.05
CA ASP A 110 3.23 -21.47 -26.57
C ASP A 110 4.40 -20.68 -25.96
N ALA A 111 5.35 -21.40 -25.39
CA ALA A 111 6.54 -20.83 -24.79
C ALA A 111 7.75 -21.03 -25.71
N ALA A 112 8.45 -19.95 -26.04
CA ALA A 112 9.65 -20.01 -26.89
C ALA A 112 10.80 -20.78 -26.22
N LYS A 113 10.83 -20.79 -24.88
CA LYS A 113 11.67 -21.65 -24.04
C LYS A 113 10.84 -22.19 -22.88
N PRO A 114 11.14 -23.40 -22.37
CA PRO A 114 10.50 -23.91 -21.18
C PRO A 114 10.78 -23.00 -19.98
N THR A 115 9.77 -22.80 -19.13
CA THR A 115 9.94 -22.09 -17.85
C THR A 115 10.88 -22.86 -16.95
N GLN A 116 11.89 -22.18 -16.39
CA GLN A 116 12.78 -22.76 -15.39
C GLN A 116 12.07 -22.84 -14.05
N GLU A 117 11.87 -24.05 -13.54
CA GLU A 117 11.15 -24.28 -12.28
C GLU A 117 12.07 -24.37 -11.05
N ASP A 118 13.38 -24.48 -11.28
CA ASP A 118 14.43 -24.64 -10.26
C ASP A 118 15.03 -23.31 -9.78
N LEU A 119 14.60 -22.17 -10.34
CA LEU A 119 14.96 -20.86 -9.82
C LEU A 119 14.46 -20.70 -8.38
N GLN A 120 15.42 -20.49 -7.47
CA GLN A 120 15.12 -20.34 -6.05
C GLN A 120 14.30 -19.07 -5.78
N GLN A 121 13.43 -19.15 -4.77
CA GLN A 121 12.76 -17.98 -4.21
C GLN A 121 13.80 -16.96 -3.75
N SER A 122 13.51 -15.68 -3.99
CA SER A 122 14.34 -14.56 -3.58
C SER A 122 13.51 -13.66 -2.66
N PRO A 123 13.68 -13.78 -1.32
CA PRO A 123 12.96 -12.94 -0.36
C PRO A 123 13.09 -11.43 -0.61
N ALA A 124 14.17 -11.00 -1.28
CA ALA A 124 14.39 -9.61 -1.69
C ALA A 124 13.33 -9.08 -2.69
N LEU A 125 12.57 -9.96 -3.34
CA LEU A 125 11.51 -9.60 -4.29
C LEU A 125 10.14 -9.37 -3.63
N SER A 126 9.99 -9.67 -2.33
CA SER A 126 8.76 -9.40 -1.59
C SER A 126 8.84 -8.04 -0.89
N ILE A 127 7.77 -7.25 -0.95
CA ILE A 127 7.64 -6.02 -0.18
C ILE A 127 7.42 -6.36 1.28
N LEU A 128 6.55 -7.33 1.58
CA LEU A 128 6.19 -7.65 2.96
C LEU A 128 7.35 -8.25 3.76
N LEU A 129 8.15 -9.13 3.15
CA LEU A 129 9.36 -9.67 3.79
C LEU A 129 10.45 -8.60 4.03
N ASN A 130 10.38 -7.47 3.33
CA ASN A 130 11.32 -6.35 3.46
C ASN A 130 10.66 -5.08 4.01
N SER A 131 9.52 -5.21 4.70
CA SER A 131 8.77 -4.07 5.24
C SER A 131 9.61 -3.26 6.24
N PRO A 132 9.46 -1.92 6.26
CA PRO A 132 10.07 -1.11 7.31
C PRO A 132 9.47 -1.48 8.66
N LYS A 133 10.29 -1.59 9.69
CA LYS A 133 9.87 -1.92 11.07
C LYS A 133 9.65 -0.67 11.92
N THR A 134 9.11 0.39 11.32
CA THR A 134 8.94 1.70 11.96
C THR A 134 7.70 2.42 11.42
N PHE A 135 7.10 3.24 12.28
CA PHE A 135 6.02 4.14 11.89
C PHE A 135 6.53 5.57 11.62
N LYS A 136 7.84 5.81 11.68
CA LYS A 136 8.45 7.11 11.39
C LYS A 136 8.10 7.62 10.00
N GLY A 137 7.70 8.88 9.91
CA GLY A 137 7.27 9.54 8.67
C GLY A 137 5.87 9.13 8.17
N ARG A 138 5.19 8.22 8.87
CA ARG A 138 3.79 7.84 8.59
C ARG A 138 2.82 8.81 9.26
N LYS A 139 1.57 8.81 8.81
CA LYS A 139 0.52 9.71 9.28
C LYS A 139 -0.59 8.96 10.02
N LEU A 140 -0.89 9.40 11.24
CA LEU A 140 -2.02 8.96 12.05
C LEU A 140 -3.16 10.00 11.96
N GLY A 141 -4.33 9.58 11.49
CA GLY A 141 -5.55 10.39 11.53
C GLY A 141 -6.32 10.17 12.83
N VAL A 142 -6.58 11.22 13.60
CA VAL A 142 -7.24 11.13 14.90
C VAL A 142 -8.60 11.80 14.84
N LEU A 143 -9.67 10.99 14.82
CA LEU A 143 -11.06 11.48 14.82
C LEU A 143 -11.49 11.83 16.25
N ILE A 144 -11.76 13.11 16.48
CA ILE A 144 -12.18 13.65 17.78
C ILE A 144 -13.53 14.37 17.66
N THR A 145 -14.18 14.57 18.81
CA THR A 145 -15.42 15.37 18.94
C THR A 145 -15.32 16.27 20.18
N ASP A 146 -16.28 17.16 20.37
CA ASP A 146 -16.43 17.90 21.63
C ASP A 146 -16.45 16.94 22.82
N GLY A 147 -15.76 17.33 23.89
CA GLY A 147 -15.56 16.54 25.09
C GLY A 147 -14.47 15.47 25.00
N VAL A 148 -13.62 15.47 23.96
CA VAL A 148 -12.46 14.55 23.86
C VAL A 148 -11.57 14.62 25.10
N ASP A 149 -11.10 13.46 25.58
CA ASP A 149 -10.16 13.40 26.71
C ASP A 149 -8.82 14.02 26.32
N ILE A 150 -8.58 15.22 26.85
CA ILE A 150 -7.36 15.99 26.60
C ILE A 150 -6.09 15.28 27.08
N LYS A 151 -6.16 14.47 28.14
CA LYS A 151 -5.00 13.76 28.69
C LYS A 151 -4.58 12.65 27.73
N LEU A 152 -5.56 11.87 27.25
CA LEU A 152 -5.31 10.83 26.26
C LEU A 152 -4.80 11.42 24.95
N LEU A 153 -5.42 12.49 24.44
CA LEU A 153 -5.00 13.15 23.21
C LEU A 153 -3.57 13.70 23.31
N LYS A 154 -3.21 14.35 24.43
CA LYS A 154 -1.84 14.83 24.69
C LYS A 154 -0.83 13.68 24.77
N SER A 155 -1.20 12.57 25.41
CA SER A 155 -0.36 11.37 25.49
C SER A 155 -0.10 10.76 24.12
N LEU A 156 -1.15 10.57 23.32
CA LEU A 156 -1.05 10.07 21.94
C LEU A 156 -0.18 10.99 21.07
N LYS A 157 -0.42 12.31 21.13
CA LYS A 157 0.40 13.30 20.40
C LYS A 157 1.88 13.22 20.76
N ALA A 158 2.20 13.07 22.04
CA ALA A 158 3.58 12.92 22.50
C ALA A 158 4.22 11.62 22.00
N ALA A 159 3.49 10.50 22.06
CA ALA A 159 3.97 9.20 21.60
C ALA A 159 4.20 9.17 20.08
N VAL A 160 3.26 9.70 19.29
CA VAL A 160 3.38 9.84 17.83
C VAL A 160 4.60 10.69 17.46
N LYS A 161 4.79 11.83 18.14
CA LYS A 161 5.96 12.69 17.94
C LYS A 161 7.27 11.97 18.28
N SER A 162 7.30 11.18 19.35
CA SER A 162 8.48 10.41 19.76
C SER A 162 8.85 9.31 18.76
N GLU A 163 7.87 8.70 18.11
CA GLU A 163 8.08 7.74 17.00
C GLU A 163 8.56 8.43 15.71
N GLY A 164 8.46 9.76 15.63
CA GLY A 164 8.76 10.54 14.43
C GLY A 164 7.68 10.42 13.36
N ALA A 165 6.47 10.07 13.75
CA ALA A 165 5.27 10.05 12.92
C ALA A 165 4.54 11.40 12.97
N ILE A 166 3.58 11.58 12.07
CA ILE A 166 2.77 12.79 11.91
C ILE A 166 1.37 12.47 12.45
N MET A 167 0.79 13.38 13.22
CA MET A 167 -0.60 13.29 13.69
C MET A 167 -1.40 14.42 13.05
N GLU A 168 -2.54 14.09 12.46
CA GLU A 168 -3.53 15.06 11.99
C GLU A 168 -4.87 14.84 12.71
N ILE A 169 -5.48 15.93 13.15
CA ILE A 169 -6.76 15.96 13.82
C ILE A 169 -7.88 16.01 12.78
N VAL A 170 -8.82 15.07 12.89
CA VAL A 170 -10.04 15.02 12.10
C VAL A 170 -11.22 15.30 13.03
N ALA A 171 -12.15 16.17 12.63
CA ALA A 171 -13.32 16.50 13.43
C ALA A 171 -14.58 16.68 12.55
N PRO A 172 -15.79 16.73 13.15
CA PRO A 172 -17.02 17.06 12.41
C PRO A 172 -17.00 18.44 11.72
N GLY A 173 -16.17 19.36 12.21
CA GLY A 173 -15.94 20.67 11.61
C GLY A 173 -14.46 21.09 11.69
N VAL A 174 -13.97 21.78 10.66
CA VAL A 174 -12.56 22.20 10.57
C VAL A 174 -12.16 23.22 11.64
N GLY A 175 -13.14 23.97 12.17
CA GLY A 175 -12.90 24.93 13.24
C GLY A 175 -12.38 24.30 14.54
N GLY A 176 -12.51 22.98 14.69
CA GLY A 176 -12.04 22.25 15.87
C GLY A 176 -13.17 21.80 16.80
N VAL A 177 -12.77 21.43 18.02
CA VAL A 177 -13.65 20.97 19.09
C VAL A 177 -13.17 21.49 20.44
N GLU A 178 -14.08 21.58 21.41
CA GLU A 178 -13.74 21.85 22.80
C GLU A 178 -13.41 20.54 23.53
N ALA A 179 -12.22 20.43 24.12
CA ALA A 179 -11.79 19.26 24.86
C ALA A 179 -12.41 19.21 26.27
N SER A 180 -12.24 18.08 26.97
CA SER A 180 -12.83 17.86 28.31
C SER A 180 -12.40 18.85 29.40
N ASP A 181 -11.31 19.60 29.20
CA ASP A 181 -10.84 20.66 30.11
C ASP A 181 -11.21 22.09 29.65
N GLY A 182 -12.03 22.22 28.59
CA GLY A 182 -12.39 23.50 27.98
C GLY A 182 -11.35 24.04 26.98
N THR A 183 -10.26 23.32 26.72
CA THR A 183 -9.28 23.73 25.71
C THR A 183 -9.86 23.58 24.32
N TRP A 184 -9.76 24.63 23.49
CA TRP A 184 -10.09 24.54 22.07
C TRP A 184 -8.99 23.84 21.27
N ILE A 185 -9.35 22.83 20.49
CA ILE A 185 -8.44 22.05 19.64
C ILE A 185 -8.86 22.24 18.19
N GLU A 186 -8.06 22.99 17.41
CA GLU A 186 -8.26 23.13 15.97
C GLU A 186 -8.09 21.78 15.26
N ALA A 187 -8.89 21.55 14.22
CA ALA A 187 -8.79 20.36 13.39
C ALA A 187 -8.00 20.66 12.12
N ASP A 188 -7.20 19.70 11.68
CA ASP A 188 -6.48 19.78 10.40
C ASP A 188 -7.43 19.44 9.23
N GLN A 189 -8.43 18.60 9.48
CA GLN A 189 -9.41 18.16 8.50
C GLN A 189 -10.82 18.07 9.08
N LYS A 190 -11.81 18.37 8.24
CA LYS A 190 -13.18 17.93 8.47
C LYS A 190 -13.32 16.46 8.07
N ILE A 191 -14.17 15.69 8.75
CA ILE A 191 -14.33 14.24 8.50
C ILE A 191 -14.64 13.87 7.05
N ASP A 192 -15.36 14.70 6.31
CA ASP A 192 -15.65 14.49 4.88
C ASP A 192 -14.59 15.10 3.93
N GLY A 193 -13.64 15.89 4.45
CA GLY A 193 -12.47 16.37 3.72
C GLY A 193 -11.20 15.55 3.96
N GLY A 194 -11.14 14.82 5.07
CA GLY A 194 -10.03 13.94 5.46
C GLY A 194 -10.44 12.47 5.52
N PRO A 195 -10.75 11.80 4.39
CA PRO A 195 -11.11 10.40 4.39
C PRO A 195 -9.95 9.53 4.88
N SER A 196 -10.26 8.33 5.38
CA SER A 196 -9.27 7.52 6.09
C SER A 196 -8.06 7.18 5.22
N VAL A 197 -8.23 7.07 3.90
CA VAL A 197 -7.19 6.77 2.89
C VAL A 197 -5.97 7.69 2.95
N LEU A 198 -6.09 8.90 3.50
CA LEU A 198 -4.97 9.84 3.68
C LEU A 198 -4.01 9.46 4.81
N TYR A 199 -4.39 8.50 5.65
CA TYR A 199 -3.65 8.11 6.85
C TYR A 199 -3.18 6.65 6.77
N ASP A 200 -2.06 6.35 7.40
CA ASP A 200 -1.51 4.99 7.49
C ASP A 200 -2.20 4.17 8.59
N ALA A 201 -2.65 4.83 9.66
CA ALA A 201 -3.46 4.29 10.75
C ALA A 201 -4.47 5.34 11.23
N VAL A 202 -5.47 4.94 12.01
CA VAL A 202 -6.46 5.88 12.58
C VAL A 202 -6.67 5.66 14.07
N ALA A 203 -7.00 6.73 14.79
CA ALA A 203 -7.44 6.66 16.19
C ALA A 203 -8.80 7.34 16.35
N LEU A 204 -9.74 6.68 17.03
CA LEU A 204 -11.10 7.18 17.28
C LEU A 204 -11.21 7.57 18.74
N LEU A 205 -11.19 8.87 19.01
CA LEU A 205 -11.26 9.45 20.36
C LEU A 205 -12.50 10.35 20.55
N PRO A 206 -13.72 9.92 20.16
CA PRO A 206 -14.90 10.73 20.44
C PRO A 206 -15.22 10.73 21.94
N SER A 207 -15.98 11.73 22.39
CA SER A 207 -16.72 11.65 23.64
C SER A 207 -17.90 10.68 23.50
N GLU A 208 -18.55 10.30 24.60
CA GLU A 208 -19.73 9.43 24.54
C GLU A 208 -20.86 10.00 23.68
N GLU A 209 -21.12 11.31 23.80
CA GLU A 209 -22.12 11.99 22.98
C GLU A 209 -21.67 12.08 21.52
N GLY A 210 -20.40 12.45 21.31
CA GLY A 210 -19.80 12.53 19.98
C GLY A 210 -19.82 11.19 19.25
N GLY A 211 -19.56 10.08 19.93
CA GLY A 211 -19.60 8.74 19.33
C GLY A 211 -20.99 8.38 18.83
N ARG A 212 -22.04 8.72 19.60
CA ARG A 212 -23.44 8.55 19.18
C ARG A 212 -23.83 9.48 18.02
N ALA A 213 -23.27 10.69 17.97
CA ALA A 213 -23.48 11.64 16.89
C ALA A 213 -22.79 11.19 15.59
N LEU A 214 -21.50 10.83 15.66
CA LEU A 214 -20.72 10.29 14.54
C LEU A 214 -21.36 9.02 13.97
N ALA A 215 -21.93 8.16 14.80
CA ALA A 215 -22.66 6.98 14.34
C ALA A 215 -23.86 7.32 13.43
N LYS A 216 -24.37 8.56 13.48
CA LYS A 216 -25.42 9.08 12.57
C LYS A 216 -24.84 9.76 11.33
N GLU A 217 -23.55 10.04 11.28
CA GLU A 217 -22.89 10.71 10.16
C GLU A 217 -22.30 9.69 9.16
N PRO A 218 -22.73 9.68 7.88
CA PRO A 218 -22.23 8.73 6.89
C PRO A 218 -20.71 8.77 6.72
N ALA A 219 -20.13 9.97 6.59
CA ALA A 219 -18.69 10.13 6.38
C ALA A 219 -17.84 9.52 7.52
N ALA A 220 -18.31 9.59 8.76
CA ALA A 220 -17.62 8.98 9.89
C ALA A 220 -17.71 7.44 9.85
N ARG A 221 -18.84 6.89 9.38
CA ARG A 221 -18.98 5.42 9.20
C ARG A 221 -18.05 4.93 8.10
N ASP A 222 -18.01 5.64 6.97
CA ASP A 222 -17.14 5.33 5.84
C ASP A 222 -15.67 5.43 6.25
N PHE A 223 -15.29 6.46 7.00
CA PHE A 223 -13.93 6.62 7.52
C PHE A 223 -13.44 5.36 8.26
N VAL A 224 -14.29 4.81 9.13
CA VAL A 224 -13.96 3.63 9.93
C VAL A 224 -14.03 2.34 9.11
N ALA A 225 -15.08 2.17 8.30
CA ALA A 225 -15.24 1.01 7.42
C ALA A 225 -14.07 0.91 6.43
N ASP A 226 -13.68 2.02 5.81
CA ASP A 226 -12.54 2.08 4.89
C ASP A 226 -11.22 1.84 5.62
N ALA A 227 -11.04 2.35 6.83
CA ALA A 227 -9.83 2.07 7.60
C ALA A 227 -9.70 0.56 7.88
N PHE A 228 -10.81 -0.08 8.25
CA PHE A 228 -10.87 -1.52 8.50
C PHE A 228 -10.61 -2.32 7.21
N ALA A 229 -11.34 -2.03 6.13
CA ALA A 229 -11.25 -2.69 4.83
C ALA A 229 -9.87 -2.52 4.18
N HIS A 230 -9.18 -1.41 4.45
CA HIS A 230 -7.79 -1.19 4.03
C HIS A 230 -6.76 -1.75 5.00
N MET A 231 -7.16 -2.62 5.92
CA MET A 231 -6.26 -3.35 6.82
C MET A 231 -5.46 -2.43 7.75
N LYS A 232 -5.96 -1.24 8.09
CA LYS A 232 -5.24 -0.29 8.95
C LYS A 232 -5.37 -0.67 10.42
N PHE A 233 -4.35 -0.39 11.22
CA PHE A 233 -4.52 -0.41 12.67
C PHE A 233 -5.48 0.71 13.10
N ILE A 234 -6.42 0.38 13.98
CA ILE A 234 -7.46 1.28 14.49
C ILE A 234 -7.32 1.36 16.01
N GLY A 235 -6.84 2.50 16.52
CA GLY A 235 -6.89 2.81 17.94
C GLY A 235 -8.28 3.33 18.29
N TYR A 236 -8.84 2.97 19.44
CA TYR A 236 -10.18 3.44 19.81
C TYR A 236 -10.39 3.58 21.31
N VAL A 237 -11.32 4.44 21.70
CA VAL A 237 -11.93 4.43 23.05
C VAL A 237 -13.32 3.77 22.99
N GLU A 238 -13.82 3.28 24.13
CA GLU A 238 -15.12 2.61 24.21
C GLU A 238 -16.27 3.45 23.63
N ALA A 239 -16.21 4.77 23.76
CA ALA A 239 -17.16 5.71 23.18
C ALA A 239 -17.29 5.63 21.65
N ALA A 240 -16.32 5.04 20.93
CA ALA A 240 -16.39 4.80 19.49
C ALA A 240 -17.25 3.56 19.11
N THR A 241 -17.64 2.72 20.07
CA THR A 241 -18.39 1.48 19.81
C THR A 241 -19.67 1.68 18.98
N PRO A 242 -20.53 2.69 19.24
CA PRO A 242 -21.70 2.95 18.41
C PRO A 242 -21.38 3.18 16.94
N LEU A 243 -20.22 3.78 16.64
CA LEU A 243 -19.75 4.03 15.29
C LEU A 243 -19.34 2.72 14.61
N PHE A 244 -18.59 1.84 15.30
CA PHE A 244 -18.24 0.51 14.78
C PHE A 244 -19.49 -0.32 14.44
N THR A 245 -20.45 -0.37 15.37
CA THR A 245 -21.71 -1.09 15.14
C THR A 245 -22.45 -0.56 13.91
N LYS A 246 -22.49 0.77 13.71
CA LYS A 246 -23.14 1.38 12.54
C LYS A 246 -22.35 1.23 11.25
N ALA A 247 -21.03 1.04 11.33
CA ALA A 247 -20.17 0.70 10.20
C ALA A 247 -20.21 -0.80 9.85
N GLY A 248 -20.96 -1.62 10.58
CA GLY A 248 -21.03 -3.07 10.37
C GLY A 248 -19.85 -3.85 10.93
N LEU A 249 -19.04 -3.23 11.79
CA LEU A 249 -17.87 -3.83 12.43
C LEU A 249 -18.23 -4.28 13.84
N THR A 250 -18.87 -5.45 13.96
CA THR A 250 -19.30 -5.99 15.26
C THR A 250 -18.27 -6.92 15.90
N ASP A 251 -17.43 -7.55 15.09
CA ASP A 251 -16.37 -8.46 15.54
C ASP A 251 -15.03 -7.73 15.53
N MET A 252 -14.55 -7.33 16.72
CA MET A 252 -13.27 -6.64 16.87
C MET A 252 -12.13 -7.66 16.68
N ASP A 253 -11.13 -7.31 15.86
CA ASP A 253 -9.95 -8.15 15.62
C ASP A 253 -8.67 -7.59 16.24
N GLY A 254 -7.55 -8.31 16.07
CA GLY A 254 -6.25 -7.94 16.62
C GLY A 254 -5.68 -6.61 16.07
N GLY A 255 -6.26 -6.06 15.00
CA GLY A 255 -5.90 -4.76 14.46
C GLY A 255 -6.72 -3.59 15.04
N MET A 256 -7.63 -3.86 15.98
CA MET A 256 -8.41 -2.85 16.70
C MET A 256 -7.94 -2.78 18.17
N ILE A 257 -7.30 -1.68 18.56
CA ILE A 257 -6.59 -1.55 19.83
C ILE A 257 -7.31 -0.53 20.73
N ALA A 258 -7.73 -0.96 21.91
CA ALA A 258 -8.26 -0.05 22.93
C ALA A 258 -7.16 0.90 23.45
N LEU A 259 -7.48 2.19 23.54
CA LEU A 259 -6.60 3.25 24.01
C LEU A 259 -6.94 3.62 25.46
N ASP A 260 -6.64 2.71 26.37
CA ASP A 260 -6.90 2.78 27.82
C ASP A 260 -5.79 3.51 28.62
N GLY A 261 -5.17 4.52 28.01
CA GLY A 261 -4.08 5.31 28.58
C GLY A 261 -2.72 5.03 27.92
N ASN A 262 -1.64 5.22 28.69
CA ASN A 262 -0.27 5.21 28.14
C ASN A 262 0.16 3.84 27.60
N LYS A 263 -0.29 2.75 28.23
CA LYS A 263 0.03 1.38 27.80
C LYS A 263 -0.65 1.05 26.46
N GLY A 264 -1.97 1.29 26.36
CA GLY A 264 -2.70 1.12 25.10
C GLY A 264 -2.13 1.97 23.96
N THR A 265 -1.78 3.24 24.23
CA THR A 265 -1.14 4.13 23.25
C THR A 265 0.19 3.60 22.73
N SER A 266 1.05 3.12 23.63
CA SER A 266 2.37 2.59 23.25
C SER A 266 2.25 1.31 22.44
N ASN A 267 1.38 0.39 22.88
CA ASN A 267 1.08 -0.86 22.19
C ASN A 267 0.50 -0.60 20.78
N PHE A 268 -0.44 0.34 20.66
CA PHE A 268 -1.03 0.73 19.39
C PHE A 268 0.03 1.21 18.39
N LEU A 269 0.93 2.11 18.79
CA LEU A 269 1.98 2.61 17.91
C LEU A 269 3.03 1.55 17.56
N GLU A 270 3.34 0.65 18.49
CA GLU A 270 4.22 -0.48 18.21
C GLU A 270 3.62 -1.39 17.13
N LEU A 271 2.33 -1.72 17.24
CA LEU A 271 1.61 -2.49 16.23
C LEU A 271 1.54 -1.76 14.88
N CYS A 272 1.36 -0.43 14.87
CA CYS A 272 1.37 0.38 13.65
C CYS A 272 2.69 0.26 12.85
N ARG A 273 3.80 -0.18 13.45
CA ARG A 273 5.06 -0.44 12.73
C ARG A 273 4.96 -1.58 11.72
N HIS A 274 3.96 -2.45 11.84
CA HIS A 274 3.62 -3.47 10.84
C HIS A 274 2.87 -2.90 9.63
N LEU A 275 2.52 -1.60 9.67
CA LEU A 275 1.80 -0.81 8.66
C LEU A 275 0.35 -1.24 8.44
N ARG A 276 0.09 -2.54 8.30
CA ARG A 276 -1.24 -3.11 8.09
C ARG A 276 -1.42 -4.38 8.91
N PHE A 277 -2.66 -4.64 9.30
CA PHE A 277 -3.08 -5.85 9.98
C PHE A 277 -3.58 -6.86 8.94
N TRP A 278 -2.63 -7.64 8.38
CA TRP A 278 -2.90 -8.52 7.25
C TRP A 278 -3.78 -9.72 7.59
N ASP A 279 -3.89 -10.13 8.85
CA ASP A 279 -4.73 -11.28 9.24
C ASP A 279 -6.20 -11.09 8.82
N ARG A 280 -6.68 -9.85 8.66
CA ARG A 280 -8.01 -9.53 8.09
C ARG A 280 -8.21 -10.08 6.68
N THR A 281 -7.17 -10.27 5.88
CA THR A 281 -7.32 -10.81 4.51
C THR A 281 -7.70 -12.29 4.50
N THR A 282 -7.57 -13.00 5.62
CA THR A 282 -7.94 -14.42 5.75
C THR A 282 -9.39 -14.63 6.22
N ALA A 283 -10.08 -13.56 6.62
CA ALA A 283 -11.43 -13.62 7.17
C ALA A 283 -12.56 -13.44 6.14
N SER A 284 -12.22 -13.29 4.84
CA SER A 284 -13.16 -12.99 3.74
C SER A 284 -13.11 -14.01 2.62
#